data_AF-A0A152A0S7-F1
#
_entry.id   AF-A0A152A0S7-F1
#
_cell.length_a   1.000
_cell.length_b   1.000
_cell.length_c   1.000
_cell.angle_alpha   90.00
_cell.angle_beta   90.00
_cell.angle_gamma   90.00
#
_symmetry.space_group_name_H-M   'P 1'
#
loop_
_entity.id
_entity.type
_entity.pdbx_description
1 polymer ?
#
loop_
_entity_poly.entity_id
_entity_poly.type
_entity_poly.pdbx_seq_one_letter_code
_entity_poly.pdbx_strand_id
1 'polypeptide(L)'
;MFYNSILKSGQWFQKSLNVVVKNSASRPCQVFNQELITSMFKRYYATGDRAERRDRLYKKLLTLPGSNLKKTIKEIRDSSLDLIKEKAGQDNEFLKTQGLTPDEIKQFNEAQVDKLEELGKIESSFDGVYLIDKVSQIRAALNHIKKEKLIGLDLEGLEMGKKGNLSLVQISTENGRVYLFDIVSLGYNVFRFGLKEVLESREILKVVHDCRRDSEILYHRYKVSLAHIYDVQIGHALLEKKERGNIPIRRFGFHELTHIYARKYSEPCVNIKFQAKDLFKDGNVRQIWEQRPLPKLLVDYSSLDSAVLLPIYYTMKTKLTSEYDKRFLRKKFKEQLSYFKDSKIVQK
;
A
#
# COMPACT_ATOMS: atom_id res chain seq x y z
N MET A 1 -7.02 19.50 47.84
CA MET A 1 -5.72 20.07 48.23
C MET A 1 -4.57 19.34 47.53
N PHE A 2 -4.49 19.48 46.20
CA PHE A 2 -3.37 19.00 45.39
C PHE A 2 -3.06 20.06 44.31
N TYR A 3 -3.05 21.32 44.74
CA TYR A 3 -2.89 22.51 43.90
C TYR A 3 -1.82 23.50 44.43
N ASN A 4 -0.97 23.08 45.38
CA ASN A 4 0.00 23.97 46.03
C ASN A 4 1.42 23.38 46.22
N SER A 5 1.80 22.37 45.43
CA SER A 5 3.17 21.79 45.49
C SER A 5 4.05 22.09 44.26
N ILE A 6 3.55 22.84 43.27
CA ILE A 6 4.27 23.14 42.02
C ILE A 6 4.45 24.66 41.84
N LEU A 7 4.77 25.38 42.92
CA LEU A 7 5.01 26.83 42.92
C LEU A 7 6.24 27.27 43.74
N LYS A 8 7.23 26.39 43.96
CA LYS A 8 8.44 26.70 44.76
C LYS A 8 9.79 26.25 44.18
N SER A 9 9.97 26.24 42.86
CA SER A 9 11.30 25.98 42.26
C SER A 9 11.63 26.86 41.05
N GLY A 10 11.02 28.05 40.98
CA GLY A 10 11.20 29.03 39.89
C GLY A 10 12.22 30.15 40.13
N GLN A 11 13.17 30.04 41.06
CA GLN A 11 14.07 31.18 41.39
C GLN A 11 15.57 30.89 41.48
N TRP A 12 16.05 29.78 40.89
CA TRP A 12 17.50 29.50 40.87
C TRP A 12 18.12 29.47 39.46
N PHE A 13 17.34 29.77 38.42
CA PHE A 13 17.76 29.62 37.02
C PHE A 13 18.41 30.87 36.39
N GLN A 14 18.78 31.89 37.17
CA GLN A 14 19.18 33.19 36.62
C GLN A 14 20.55 33.74 37.08
N LYS A 15 21.38 32.96 37.78
CA LYS A 15 22.67 33.46 38.31
C LYS A 15 23.94 32.68 37.95
N SER A 16 23.88 31.67 37.09
CA SER A 16 25.07 30.90 36.67
C SER A 16 25.47 31.09 35.19
N LEU A 17 24.87 32.08 34.52
CA LEU A 17 25.05 32.30 33.07
C LEU A 17 26.14 33.34 32.71
N ASN A 18 27.04 33.75 33.61
CA ASN A 18 27.94 34.87 33.30
C ASN A 18 29.39 34.78 33.84
N VAL A 19 30.02 33.60 33.93
CA VAL A 19 31.47 33.56 34.29
C VAL A 19 32.36 32.67 33.43
N VAL A 20 31.90 31.75 32.58
CA VAL A 20 32.83 31.01 31.69
C VAL A 20 32.26 30.87 30.26
N VAL A 21 32.08 32.02 29.62
CA VAL A 21 32.13 32.16 28.15
C VAL A 21 33.28 33.11 27.85
N LYS A 22 34.51 32.61 27.99
CA LYS A 22 35.68 33.08 27.24
C LYS A 22 36.59 31.88 27.01
N ASN A 23 36.71 31.54 25.72
CA ASN A 23 37.77 30.80 25.05
C ASN A 23 37.57 29.31 24.76
N SER A 24 37.64 29.04 23.45
CA SER A 24 37.85 27.78 22.71
C SER A 24 36.77 26.70 22.84
N ALA A 25 35.85 26.55 21.88
CA ALA A 25 36.04 25.98 20.53
C ALA A 25 36.08 24.44 20.50
N SER A 26 34.89 23.83 20.42
CA SER A 26 34.59 22.67 19.55
C SER A 26 33.11 22.30 19.70
N ARG A 27 32.41 22.22 18.56
CA ARG A 27 30.94 22.14 18.39
C ARG A 27 30.31 20.87 18.97
N PRO A 28 29.04 20.94 19.38
CA PRO A 28 28.01 20.21 18.63
C PRO A 28 26.73 21.01 18.31
N CYS A 29 26.13 20.62 17.18
CA CYS A 29 24.78 20.86 16.65
C CYS A 29 23.81 21.76 17.44
N GLN A 30 23.42 22.88 16.83
CA GLN A 30 22.17 23.56 17.14
C GLN A 30 21.00 22.94 16.38
N VAL A 31 19.97 22.64 17.16
CA VAL A 31 18.68 22.09 16.80
C VAL A 31 17.94 23.00 15.81
N PHE A 32 17.49 22.41 14.70
CA PHE A 32 16.69 23.04 13.65
C PHE A 32 15.29 23.33 14.20
N ASN A 33 15.02 24.60 14.57
CA ASN A 33 13.73 24.95 15.17
C ASN A 33 12.64 25.15 14.10
N GLN A 34 12.01 24.03 13.71
CA GLN A 34 10.99 23.91 12.67
C GLN A 34 9.73 24.76 12.96
N GLU A 35 9.45 25.04 14.23
CA GLU A 35 8.30 25.87 14.64
C GLU A 35 8.50 27.36 14.36
N LEU A 36 9.73 27.86 14.46
CA LEU A 36 10.04 29.27 14.13
C LEU A 36 9.87 29.52 12.62
N ILE A 37 10.32 28.57 11.81
CA ILE A 37 10.16 28.58 10.35
C ILE A 37 8.66 28.50 10.00
N THR A 38 7.93 27.55 10.61
CA THR A 38 6.49 27.37 10.34
C THR A 38 5.66 28.58 10.80
N SER A 39 6.02 29.22 11.93
CA SER A 39 5.44 30.48 12.41
C SER A 39 5.71 31.64 11.45
N MET A 40 6.95 31.75 10.96
CA MET A 40 7.32 32.76 9.95
C MET A 40 6.53 32.56 8.66
N PHE A 41 6.43 31.32 8.18
CA PHE A 41 5.62 30.98 7.00
C PHE A 41 4.14 31.30 7.23
N LYS A 42 3.53 30.88 8.35
CA LYS A 42 2.11 31.09 8.66
C LYS A 42 1.72 32.57 8.74
N ARG A 43 2.56 33.45 9.32
CA ARG A 43 2.29 34.91 9.34
C ARG A 43 2.49 35.58 7.97
N TYR A 44 3.25 34.97 7.06
CA TYR A 44 3.58 35.54 5.75
C TYR A 44 2.53 35.27 4.66
N TYR A 45 1.62 34.30 4.88
CA TYR A 45 0.59 33.93 3.90
C TYR A 45 -0.63 34.88 3.86
N ALA A 46 -0.71 35.88 4.73
CA ALA A 46 -1.80 36.85 4.75
C ALA A 46 -1.42 38.16 4.01
N THR A 47 -2.09 38.46 2.89
CA THR A 47 -2.13 39.75 2.13
C THR A 47 -0.96 40.14 1.17
N GLY A 48 -1.27 40.50 -0.10
CA GLY A 48 -0.32 41.04 -1.12
C GLY A 48 -0.02 40.19 -2.38
N ASP A 49 0.51 40.77 -3.45
CA ASP A 49 0.82 40.07 -4.72
C ASP A 49 2.05 39.14 -4.62
N ARG A 50 1.99 37.97 -5.28
CA ARG A 50 2.88 36.81 -5.14
C ARG A 50 4.33 37.10 -5.59
N ALA A 51 4.52 38.04 -6.52
CA ALA A 51 5.85 38.40 -7.04
C ALA A 51 6.63 39.32 -6.10
N GLU A 52 6.02 40.40 -5.59
CA GLU A 52 6.66 41.32 -4.65
C GLU A 52 6.99 40.67 -3.30
N ARG A 53 6.14 39.73 -2.86
CA ARG A 53 6.35 38.96 -1.62
C ARG A 53 7.62 38.09 -1.69
N ARG A 54 7.93 37.55 -2.88
CA ARG A 54 9.10 36.70 -3.15
C ARG A 54 10.37 37.53 -3.19
N ASP A 55 10.33 38.70 -3.81
CA ASP A 55 11.50 39.58 -3.95
C ASP A 55 11.96 40.17 -2.60
N ARG A 56 11.02 40.52 -1.72
CA ARG A 56 11.32 41.01 -0.36
C ARG A 56 11.94 39.94 0.55
N LEU A 57 11.46 38.69 0.46
CA LEU A 57 12.04 37.57 1.21
C LEU A 57 13.45 37.23 0.70
N TYR A 58 13.66 37.29 -0.61
CA TYR A 58 14.95 37.05 -1.25
C TYR A 58 15.99 38.12 -0.83
N LYS A 59 15.61 39.40 -0.81
CA LYS A 59 16.47 40.50 -0.33
C LYS A 59 16.87 40.36 1.15
N LYS A 60 15.98 39.86 2.02
CA LYS A 60 16.28 39.60 3.44
C LYS A 60 17.13 38.35 3.68
N LEU A 61 17.08 37.36 2.81
CA LEU A 61 17.89 36.13 2.93
C LEU A 61 19.33 36.34 2.41
N LEU A 62 19.52 37.26 1.47
CA LEU A 62 20.84 37.62 0.93
C LEU A 62 21.73 38.42 1.89
N THR A 63 21.15 39.00 2.96
CA THR A 63 21.88 39.73 4.00
C THR A 63 22.42 38.83 5.12
N LEU A 64 22.09 37.52 5.11
CA LEU A 64 22.63 36.56 6.07
C LEU A 64 24.05 36.13 5.68
N PRO A 65 25.01 36.09 6.63
CA PRO A 65 26.40 35.78 6.32
C PRO A 65 26.60 34.28 6.06
N GLY A 66 27.31 33.97 4.98
CA GLY A 66 27.70 32.61 4.62
C GLY A 66 27.65 32.37 3.10
N SER A 67 28.81 32.15 2.49
CA SER A 67 28.96 31.85 1.05
C SER A 67 28.18 30.61 0.62
N ASN A 68 28.01 29.63 1.51
CA ASN A 68 27.29 28.38 1.24
C ASN A 68 25.77 28.58 1.15
N LEU A 69 25.18 29.50 1.92
CA LEU A 69 23.73 29.73 1.89
C LEU A 69 23.32 30.42 0.58
N LYS A 70 24.12 31.36 0.08
CA LYS A 70 23.89 32.00 -1.23
C LYS A 70 23.97 31.01 -2.38
N LYS A 71 24.89 30.03 -2.29
CA LYS A 71 25.02 28.94 -3.26
C LYS A 71 23.81 28.01 -3.21
N THR A 72 23.36 27.60 -2.02
CA THR A 72 22.15 26.77 -1.85
C THR A 72 20.87 27.51 -2.27
N ILE A 73 20.77 28.82 -2.06
CA ILE A 73 19.63 29.62 -2.53
C ILE A 73 19.64 29.78 -4.05
N LYS A 74 20.82 29.87 -4.68
CA LYS A 74 20.97 29.84 -6.14
C LYS A 74 20.61 28.46 -6.69
N GLU A 75 21.07 27.40 -6.05
CA GLU A 75 20.72 26.02 -6.38
C GLU A 75 19.21 25.78 -6.25
N ILE A 76 18.54 26.24 -5.19
CA ILE A 76 17.07 26.12 -5.01
C ILE A 76 16.29 26.87 -6.10
N ARG A 77 16.79 28.05 -6.52
CA ARG A 77 16.21 28.85 -7.60
C ARG A 77 16.28 28.10 -8.94
N ASP A 78 17.41 27.45 -9.22
CA ASP A 78 17.69 26.82 -10.51
C ASP A 78 17.16 25.37 -10.57
N SER A 79 17.04 24.67 -9.44
CA SER A 79 16.66 23.24 -9.40
C SER A 79 15.17 22.96 -9.28
N SER A 80 14.34 23.87 -8.76
CA SER A 80 12.94 23.53 -8.43
C SER A 80 11.96 23.51 -9.60
N LEU A 81 12.26 24.14 -10.74
CA LEU A 81 11.38 24.14 -11.91
C LEU A 81 11.86 23.18 -13.00
N ASP A 82 13.17 23.06 -13.18
CA ASP A 82 13.75 22.19 -14.21
C ASP A 82 13.79 20.73 -13.76
N LEU A 83 13.97 20.41 -12.46
CA LEU A 83 13.85 19.02 -11.97
C LEU A 83 12.41 18.50 -11.99
N ILE A 84 11.41 19.37 -11.82
CA ILE A 84 10.00 18.96 -11.91
C ILE A 84 9.63 18.71 -13.38
N LYS A 85 10.17 19.52 -14.30
CA LYS A 85 10.00 19.30 -15.75
C LYS A 85 10.80 18.12 -16.28
N GLU A 86 12.01 17.89 -15.78
CA GLU A 86 12.82 16.70 -16.09
C GLU A 86 12.19 15.43 -15.53
N LYS A 87 11.67 15.42 -14.30
CA LYS A 87 10.93 14.25 -13.78
C LYS A 87 9.65 13.99 -14.57
N ALA A 88 8.85 15.01 -14.87
CA ALA A 88 7.66 14.84 -15.69
C ALA A 88 8.00 14.42 -17.13
N GLY A 89 9.10 14.92 -17.68
CA GLY A 89 9.63 14.55 -18.99
C GLY A 89 10.13 13.11 -19.03
N GLN A 90 10.90 12.69 -18.03
CA GLN A 90 11.41 11.32 -17.87
C GLN A 90 10.29 10.32 -17.57
N ASP A 91 9.30 10.68 -16.74
CA ASP A 91 8.11 9.87 -16.50
C ASP A 91 7.30 9.72 -17.81
N ASN A 92 7.14 10.78 -18.60
CA ASN A 92 6.43 10.73 -19.88
C ASN A 92 7.18 9.93 -20.95
N GLU A 93 8.51 10.05 -21.00
CA GLU A 93 9.34 9.29 -21.93
C GLU A 93 9.38 7.81 -21.53
N PHE A 94 9.46 7.50 -20.23
CA PHE A 94 9.29 6.14 -19.71
C PHE A 94 7.91 5.56 -20.04
N LEU A 95 6.84 6.32 -19.85
CA LEU A 95 5.48 5.89 -20.22
C LEU A 95 5.35 5.66 -21.74
N LYS A 96 5.98 6.49 -22.59
CA LYS A 96 6.06 6.22 -24.03
C LYS A 96 6.81 4.93 -24.34
N THR A 97 7.92 4.62 -23.65
CA THR A 97 8.64 3.34 -23.83
C THR A 97 7.84 2.13 -23.37
N GLN A 98 6.87 2.31 -22.46
CA GLN A 98 5.88 1.30 -22.09
C GLN A 98 4.74 1.19 -23.12
N GLY A 99 4.78 1.94 -24.22
CA GLY A 99 3.83 1.93 -25.34
C GLY A 99 2.57 2.77 -25.11
N LEU A 100 2.57 3.77 -24.23
CA LEU A 100 1.36 4.54 -23.92
C LEU A 100 1.04 5.51 -25.05
N THR A 101 -0.25 5.66 -25.38
CA THR A 101 -0.67 6.72 -26.30
C THR A 101 -0.51 8.09 -25.63
N PRO A 102 -0.32 9.18 -26.41
CA PRO A 102 -0.29 10.53 -25.87
C PRO A 102 -1.53 10.89 -25.02
N ASP A 103 -2.69 10.34 -25.35
CA ASP A 103 -3.94 10.53 -24.58
C ASP A 103 -3.92 9.77 -23.26
N GLU A 104 -3.39 8.55 -23.20
CA GLU A 104 -3.20 7.80 -21.95
C GLU A 104 -2.21 8.50 -21.01
N ILE A 105 -1.14 9.10 -21.57
CA ILE A 105 -0.16 9.89 -20.83
C ILE A 105 -0.78 11.19 -20.31
N LYS A 106 -1.60 11.85 -21.14
CA LYS A 106 -2.33 13.04 -20.74
C LYS A 106 -3.30 12.71 -19.60
N GLN A 107 -4.07 11.64 -19.71
CA GLN A 107 -4.98 11.17 -18.66
C GLN A 107 -4.24 10.75 -17.37
N PHE A 108 -3.07 10.12 -17.50
CA PHE A 108 -2.20 9.77 -16.37
C PHE A 108 -1.63 11.00 -15.65
N ASN A 109 -1.30 12.06 -16.38
CA ASN A 109 -0.77 13.30 -15.83
C ASN A 109 -1.87 14.24 -15.31
N GLU A 110 -3.04 14.23 -15.94
CA GLU A 110 -4.24 14.96 -15.52
C GLU A 110 -4.92 14.34 -14.30
N ALA A 111 -4.57 13.08 -13.95
CA ALA A 111 -4.89 12.47 -12.66
C ALA A 111 -4.10 13.13 -11.50
N GLN A 112 -4.21 14.46 -11.38
CA GLN A 112 -3.91 15.18 -10.17
C GLN A 112 -5.00 14.86 -9.13
N VAL A 113 -4.73 13.80 -8.36
CA VAL A 113 -5.42 13.47 -7.10
C VAL A 113 -6.94 13.53 -7.24
N ASP A 114 -7.52 12.65 -8.07
CA ASP A 114 -8.91 12.28 -7.84
C ASP A 114 -9.00 11.83 -6.38
N LYS A 115 -9.84 12.53 -5.61
CA LYS A 115 -10.17 12.12 -4.25
C LYS A 115 -10.84 10.76 -4.40
N LEU A 116 -10.22 9.71 -3.87
CA LEU A 116 -10.86 8.40 -3.83
C LEU A 116 -12.15 8.56 -3.02
N GLU A 117 -13.27 8.30 -3.69
CA GLU A 117 -14.56 8.25 -3.05
C GLU A 117 -14.79 6.83 -2.54
N GLU A 118 -15.14 6.76 -1.28
CA GLU A 118 -15.53 5.52 -0.63
C GLU A 118 -16.91 5.11 -1.13
N LEU A 119 -17.11 3.81 -1.32
CA LEU A 119 -18.41 3.28 -1.73
C LEU A 119 -19.48 3.62 -0.69
N GLY A 120 -20.66 4.03 -1.16
CA GLY A 120 -21.79 4.29 -0.29
C GLY A 120 -22.42 3.00 0.23
N LYS A 121 -23.34 3.15 1.20
CA LYS A 121 -24.10 2.02 1.79
C LYS A 121 -24.93 1.22 0.79
N ILE A 122 -25.23 1.81 -0.37
CA ILE A 122 -25.94 1.15 -1.47
C ILE A 122 -25.01 0.16 -2.20
N GLU A 123 -23.71 0.43 -2.24
CA GLU A 123 -22.72 -0.32 -3.02
C GLU A 123 -21.92 -1.30 -2.15
N SER A 124 -21.75 -1.00 -0.86
CA SER A 124 -21.12 -1.91 0.11
C SER A 124 -21.82 -1.87 1.47
N SER A 125 -21.80 -2.99 2.20
CA SER A 125 -22.17 -3.07 3.62
C SER A 125 -21.08 -2.55 4.55
N PHE A 126 -19.87 -2.34 4.04
CA PHE A 126 -18.69 -2.00 4.83
C PHE A 126 -18.21 -0.59 4.52
N ASP A 127 -17.75 0.09 5.57
CA ASP A 127 -17.01 1.33 5.43
C ASP A 127 -15.56 1.03 4.99
N GLY A 128 -14.89 2.01 4.40
CA GLY A 128 -13.49 1.94 3.96
C GLY A 128 -13.26 1.15 2.68
N VAL A 129 -14.30 0.88 1.88
CA VAL A 129 -14.19 0.14 0.60
C VAL A 129 -14.13 1.12 -0.57
N TYR A 130 -13.16 0.92 -1.46
CA TYR A 130 -12.93 1.73 -2.65
C TYR A 130 -12.93 0.84 -3.90
N LEU A 131 -13.86 1.09 -4.83
CA LEU A 131 -13.82 0.49 -6.16
C LEU A 131 -12.94 1.35 -7.07
N ILE A 132 -11.94 0.72 -7.68
CA ILE A 132 -11.03 1.36 -8.62
C ILE A 132 -11.38 0.83 -10.01
N ASP A 133 -12.20 1.59 -10.73
CA ASP A 133 -12.71 1.25 -12.07
C ASP A 133 -12.28 2.25 -13.15
N LYS A 134 -11.63 3.36 -12.75
CA LYS A 134 -11.07 4.39 -13.65
C LYS A 134 -9.55 4.52 -13.50
N VAL A 135 -8.88 4.77 -14.62
CA VAL A 135 -7.41 4.93 -14.66
C VAL A 135 -6.93 6.04 -13.72
N SER A 136 -7.70 7.13 -13.60
CA SER A 136 -7.37 8.26 -12.74
C SER A 136 -7.33 7.92 -11.24
N GLN A 137 -8.09 6.91 -10.80
CA GLN A 137 -8.14 6.46 -9.41
C GLN A 137 -6.95 5.56 -9.03
N ILE A 138 -6.32 4.88 -10.00
CA ILE A 138 -5.24 3.91 -9.75
C ILE A 138 -4.11 4.55 -8.95
N ARG A 139 -3.62 5.71 -9.39
CA ARG A 139 -2.50 6.40 -8.75
C ARG A 139 -2.84 6.83 -7.32
N ALA A 140 -4.07 7.31 -7.09
CA ALA A 140 -4.52 7.69 -5.76
C ALA A 140 -4.58 6.49 -4.81
N ALA A 141 -5.08 5.33 -5.27
CA ALA A 141 -5.10 4.10 -4.49
C ALA A 141 -3.69 3.62 -4.16
N LEU A 142 -2.80 3.59 -5.15
CA LEU A 142 -1.41 3.16 -4.98
C LEU A 142 -0.63 4.08 -4.03
N ASN A 143 -0.91 5.39 -3.99
CA ASN A 143 -0.29 6.30 -3.03
C ASN A 143 -0.63 5.96 -1.57
N HIS A 144 -1.77 5.31 -1.31
CA HIS A 144 -2.10 4.78 0.00
C HIS A 144 -1.42 3.42 0.21
N ILE A 145 -1.62 2.48 -0.71
CA ILE A 145 -1.13 1.09 -0.61
C ILE A 145 0.39 1.03 -0.48
N LYS A 146 1.15 1.85 -1.23
CA LYS A 146 2.62 1.84 -1.22
C LYS A 146 3.24 2.30 0.11
N LYS A 147 2.45 2.90 1.01
CA LYS A 147 2.90 3.29 2.36
C LYS A 147 2.79 2.14 3.37
N GLU A 148 2.02 1.12 3.04
CA GLU A 148 1.80 -0.04 3.90
C GLU A 148 3.01 -0.98 3.85
N LYS A 149 3.35 -1.59 4.99
CA LYS A 149 4.37 -2.65 5.05
C LYS A 149 3.79 -4.05 4.88
N LEU A 150 2.48 -4.17 5.09
CA LEU A 150 1.72 -5.40 5.11
C LEU A 150 0.36 -5.13 4.47
N ILE A 151 -0.05 -5.97 3.55
CA ILE A 151 -1.38 -5.91 2.92
C ILE A 151 -1.97 -7.32 2.83
N GLY A 152 -3.29 -7.43 2.89
CA GLY A 152 -3.99 -8.64 2.45
C GLY A 152 -4.18 -8.57 0.95
N LEU A 153 -4.00 -9.69 0.27
CA LEU A 153 -4.14 -9.81 -1.18
C LEU A 153 -5.01 -11.02 -1.50
N ASP A 154 -6.03 -10.80 -2.30
CA ASP A 154 -6.84 -11.86 -2.89
C ASP A 154 -7.19 -11.50 -4.35
N LEU A 155 -7.52 -12.52 -5.15
CA LEU A 155 -7.79 -12.37 -6.58
C LEU A 155 -9.02 -13.18 -6.98
N GLU A 156 -9.88 -12.58 -7.78
CA GLU A 156 -11.05 -13.25 -8.35
C GLU A 156 -11.02 -13.20 -9.87
N GLY A 157 -11.46 -14.27 -10.52
CA GLY A 157 -11.40 -14.39 -11.96
C GLY A 157 -11.94 -15.70 -12.52
N LEU A 158 -11.95 -15.77 -13.84
CA LEU A 158 -12.46 -16.91 -14.58
C LEU A 158 -11.35 -17.89 -14.90
N GLU A 159 -11.58 -19.15 -14.55
CA GLU A 159 -10.67 -20.26 -14.85
C GLU A 159 -9.21 -19.94 -14.46
N MET A 160 -9.00 -19.51 -13.21
CA MET A 160 -7.70 -19.08 -12.64
C MET A 160 -6.51 -19.92 -13.13
N GLY A 161 -5.31 -19.37 -13.18
CA GLY A 161 -4.10 -20.05 -13.68
C GLY A 161 -3.73 -19.66 -15.13
N LYS A 162 -2.98 -20.50 -15.85
CA LYS A 162 -2.28 -20.12 -17.10
C LYS A 162 -3.17 -19.54 -18.22
N LYS A 163 -4.43 -19.99 -18.33
CA LYS A 163 -5.37 -19.57 -19.39
C LYS A 163 -6.52 -18.69 -18.88
N GLY A 164 -6.58 -18.42 -17.59
CA GLY A 164 -7.67 -17.65 -16.99
C GLY A 164 -7.60 -16.16 -17.31
N ASN A 165 -8.64 -15.46 -16.87
CA ASN A 165 -8.72 -14.01 -16.87
C ASN A 165 -9.05 -13.53 -15.47
N LEU A 166 -8.32 -12.52 -14.98
CA LEU A 166 -8.65 -11.86 -13.73
C LEU A 166 -9.81 -10.90 -13.95
N SER A 167 -10.73 -10.91 -13.00
CA SER A 167 -11.86 -9.99 -12.94
C SER A 167 -11.65 -8.91 -11.89
N LEU A 168 -11.01 -9.26 -10.77
CA LEU A 168 -10.83 -8.36 -9.64
C LEU A 168 -9.51 -8.69 -8.90
N VAL A 169 -8.82 -7.65 -8.45
CA VAL A 169 -7.72 -7.77 -7.47
C VAL A 169 -8.10 -7.00 -6.22
N GLN A 170 -8.04 -7.65 -5.07
CA GLN A 170 -8.40 -7.05 -3.79
C GLN A 170 -7.16 -6.80 -2.94
N ILE A 171 -7.04 -5.59 -2.40
CA ILE A 171 -5.97 -5.23 -1.48
C ILE A 171 -6.59 -4.65 -0.21
N SER A 172 -6.35 -5.30 0.92
CA SER A 172 -6.70 -4.79 2.25
C SER A 172 -5.47 -4.24 2.96
N THR A 173 -5.67 -3.22 3.79
CA THR A 173 -4.60 -2.55 4.55
C THR A 173 -4.87 -2.63 6.04
N GLU A 174 -3.84 -2.39 6.86
CA GLU A 174 -3.94 -2.55 8.32
C GLU A 174 -4.93 -1.59 8.98
N ASN A 175 -5.18 -0.43 8.35
CA ASN A 175 -6.15 0.55 8.83
C ASN A 175 -7.61 0.21 8.46
N GLY A 176 -7.85 -0.97 7.88
CA GLY A 176 -9.19 -1.46 7.54
C GLY A 176 -9.70 -1.03 6.16
N ARG A 177 -8.92 -0.28 5.38
CA ARG A 177 -9.32 0.06 4.00
C ARG A 177 -9.13 -1.10 3.05
N VAL A 178 -10.07 -1.25 2.12
CA VAL A 178 -10.03 -2.23 1.04
C VAL A 178 -10.12 -1.55 -0.32
N TYR A 179 -9.22 -1.90 -1.23
CA TYR A 179 -9.17 -1.44 -2.61
C TYR A 179 -9.51 -2.60 -3.54
N LEU A 180 -10.60 -2.45 -4.30
CA LEU A 180 -11.04 -3.41 -5.29
C LEU A 180 -10.66 -2.89 -6.67
N PHE A 181 -9.60 -3.43 -7.28
CA PHE A 181 -9.20 -3.07 -8.63
C PHE A 181 -10.00 -3.87 -9.65
N ASP A 182 -10.85 -3.18 -10.40
CA ASP A 182 -11.68 -3.77 -11.44
C ASP A 182 -10.85 -4.04 -12.70
N ILE A 183 -10.39 -5.28 -12.85
CA ILE A 183 -9.57 -5.70 -13.97
C ILE A 183 -10.39 -5.78 -15.27
N VAL A 184 -11.71 -5.97 -15.18
CA VAL A 184 -12.59 -6.02 -16.37
C VAL A 184 -12.68 -4.63 -17.00
N SER A 185 -12.91 -3.60 -16.19
CA SER A 185 -13.01 -2.21 -16.67
C SER A 185 -11.66 -1.62 -17.06
N LEU A 186 -10.60 -1.93 -16.32
CA LEU A 186 -9.28 -1.31 -16.49
C LEU A 186 -8.31 -2.13 -17.34
N GLY A 187 -8.56 -3.43 -17.53
CA GLY A 187 -7.69 -4.32 -18.26
C GLY A 187 -6.25 -4.33 -17.73
N TYR A 188 -5.28 -4.34 -18.66
CA TYR A 188 -3.86 -4.38 -18.31
C TYR A 188 -3.35 -3.10 -17.63
N ASN A 189 -4.09 -1.99 -17.74
CA ASN A 189 -3.66 -0.68 -17.26
C ASN A 189 -3.43 -0.67 -15.74
N VAL A 190 -4.18 -1.47 -14.97
CA VAL A 190 -3.97 -1.60 -13.52
C VAL A 190 -2.52 -1.96 -13.17
N PHE A 191 -1.96 -2.94 -13.86
CA PHE A 191 -0.60 -3.41 -13.63
C PHE A 191 0.43 -2.43 -14.16
N ARG A 192 0.19 -1.91 -15.36
CA ARG A 192 1.05 -0.94 -16.05
C ARG A 192 1.22 0.36 -15.25
N PHE A 193 0.16 0.82 -14.60
CA PHE A 193 0.14 2.07 -13.82
C PHE A 193 0.56 1.91 -12.35
N GLY A 194 1.12 0.76 -11.99
CA GLY A 194 1.91 0.62 -10.77
C GLY A 194 1.44 -0.46 -9.79
N LEU A 195 0.31 -1.15 -10.03
CA LEU A 195 -0.05 -2.29 -9.19
C LEU A 195 0.99 -3.42 -9.29
N LYS A 196 1.63 -3.57 -10.46
CA LYS A 196 2.74 -4.51 -10.65
C LYS A 196 3.86 -4.26 -9.64
N GLU A 197 4.24 -3.01 -9.40
CA GLU A 197 5.30 -2.66 -8.45
C GLU A 197 4.97 -3.09 -7.02
N VAL A 198 3.70 -2.95 -6.60
CA VAL A 198 3.24 -3.39 -5.27
C VAL A 198 3.33 -4.92 -5.14
N LEU A 199 2.85 -5.64 -6.16
CA LEU A 199 2.84 -7.10 -6.15
C LEU A 199 4.25 -7.71 -6.24
N GLU A 200 5.16 -7.08 -6.99
CA GLU A 200 6.57 -7.50 -7.12
C GLU A 200 7.49 -6.96 -6.01
N SER A 201 7.00 -6.03 -5.17
CA SER A 201 7.79 -5.44 -4.09
C SER A 201 8.27 -6.48 -3.08
N ARG A 202 9.54 -6.34 -2.68
CA ARG A 202 10.15 -7.12 -1.57
C ARG A 202 10.04 -6.42 -0.22
N GLU A 203 9.50 -5.22 -0.19
CA GLU A 203 9.33 -4.42 1.04
C GLU A 203 7.92 -4.59 1.62
N ILE A 204 6.92 -4.69 0.74
CA ILE A 204 5.52 -4.89 1.12
C ILE A 204 5.24 -6.39 1.20
N LEU A 205 4.86 -6.87 2.38
CA LEU A 205 4.45 -8.26 2.61
C LEU A 205 2.98 -8.45 2.20
N LYS A 206 2.72 -9.40 1.31
CA LYS A 206 1.36 -9.77 0.88
C LYS A 206 0.89 -11.00 1.65
N VAL A 207 -0.10 -10.85 2.51
CA VAL A 207 -0.78 -11.99 3.15
C VAL A 207 -1.81 -12.55 2.18
N VAL A 208 -1.77 -13.86 1.93
CA VAL A 208 -2.58 -14.55 0.92
C VAL A 208 -3.10 -15.89 1.46
N HIS A 209 -4.11 -16.46 0.82
CA HIS A 209 -4.57 -17.85 1.06
C HIS A 209 -4.37 -18.68 -0.21
N ASP A 210 -3.53 -19.72 -0.12
CA ASP A 210 -3.28 -20.67 -1.22
C ASP A 210 -3.02 -20.03 -2.61
N CYS A 211 -2.06 -19.10 -2.69
CA CYS A 211 -1.89 -18.23 -3.86
C CYS A 211 -1.26 -18.89 -5.11
N ARG A 212 -1.30 -20.22 -5.22
CA ARG A 212 -0.67 -20.96 -6.32
C ARG A 212 -1.25 -20.54 -7.67
N ARG A 213 -2.58 -20.57 -7.79
CA ARG A 213 -3.28 -20.21 -9.03
C ARG A 213 -3.20 -18.71 -9.30
N ASP A 214 -3.20 -17.88 -8.26
CA ASP A 214 -3.09 -16.42 -8.36
C ASP A 214 -1.72 -16.00 -8.90
N SER A 215 -0.66 -16.56 -8.33
CA SER A 215 0.71 -16.30 -8.80
C SER A 215 0.93 -16.82 -10.22
N GLU A 216 0.33 -17.95 -10.59
CA GLU A 216 0.40 -18.51 -11.94
C GLU A 216 -0.29 -17.62 -12.99
N ILE A 217 -1.50 -17.13 -12.72
CA ILE A 217 -2.22 -16.23 -13.65
C ILE A 217 -1.53 -14.88 -13.77
N LEU A 218 -1.10 -14.29 -12.64
CA LEU A 218 -0.32 -13.05 -12.61
C LEU A 218 0.93 -13.16 -13.49
N TYR A 219 1.66 -14.28 -13.38
CA TYR A 219 2.89 -14.48 -14.15
C TYR A 219 2.64 -14.68 -15.64
N HIS A 220 1.74 -15.61 -16.01
CA HIS A 220 1.58 -15.98 -17.41
C HIS A 220 0.79 -14.96 -18.23
N ARG A 221 -0.31 -14.41 -17.66
CA ARG A 221 -1.22 -13.50 -18.37
C ARG A 221 -0.80 -12.05 -18.22
N TYR A 222 -0.45 -11.64 -17.00
CA TYR A 222 -0.21 -10.23 -16.67
C TYR A 222 1.28 -9.86 -16.55
N LYS A 223 2.18 -10.83 -16.70
CA LYS A 223 3.64 -10.63 -16.60
C LYS A 223 4.04 -9.97 -15.27
N VAL A 224 3.38 -10.38 -14.19
CA VAL A 224 3.62 -9.94 -12.81
C VAL A 224 4.20 -11.11 -12.01
N SER A 225 5.38 -10.92 -11.44
CA SER A 225 6.05 -11.89 -10.59
C SER A 225 5.79 -11.61 -9.11
N LEU A 226 4.66 -12.10 -8.60
CA LEU A 226 4.30 -11.97 -7.18
C LEU A 226 5.49 -12.37 -6.28
N ALA A 227 5.82 -11.52 -5.31
CA ALA A 227 6.98 -11.68 -4.44
C ALA A 227 6.62 -11.36 -2.99
N HIS A 228 7.47 -11.77 -2.02
CA HIS A 228 7.34 -11.42 -0.60
C HIS A 228 5.92 -11.63 -0.05
N ILE A 229 5.50 -12.90 -0.04
CA ILE A 229 4.19 -13.33 0.46
C ILE A 229 4.31 -13.95 1.85
N TYR A 230 3.16 -14.00 2.54
CA TYR A 230 2.89 -14.93 3.62
C TYR A 230 1.60 -15.68 3.30
N ASP A 231 1.72 -16.96 2.96
CA ASP A 231 0.56 -17.80 2.70
C ASP A 231 0.05 -18.45 4.00
N VAL A 232 -1.17 -18.12 4.40
CA VAL A 232 -1.77 -18.61 5.65
C VAL A 232 -2.04 -20.12 5.61
N GLN A 233 -2.24 -20.73 4.44
CA GLN A 233 -2.40 -22.18 4.29
C GLN A 233 -1.09 -22.92 4.63
N ILE A 234 0.05 -22.38 4.21
CA ILE A 234 1.37 -22.93 4.53
C ILE A 234 1.72 -22.65 6.00
N GLY A 235 1.35 -21.47 6.52
CA GLY A 235 1.48 -21.14 7.94
C GLY A 235 0.73 -22.14 8.83
N HIS A 236 -0.53 -22.42 8.51
CA HIS A 236 -1.33 -23.42 9.21
C HIS A 236 -0.72 -24.82 9.13
N ALA A 237 -0.27 -25.23 7.93
CA ALA A 237 0.38 -26.53 7.72
C ALA A 237 1.62 -26.72 8.61
N LEU A 238 2.41 -25.66 8.84
CA LEU A 238 3.55 -25.71 9.76
C LEU A 238 3.11 -25.82 11.23
N LEU A 239 2.03 -25.14 11.62
CA LEU A 239 1.48 -25.25 12.97
C LEU A 239 0.97 -26.65 13.27
N GLU A 240 0.19 -27.24 12.37
CA GLU A 240 -0.27 -28.64 12.48
C GLU A 240 0.91 -29.60 12.59
N LYS A 241 1.96 -29.39 11.78
CA LYS A 241 3.17 -30.21 11.85
C LYS A 241 3.87 -30.12 13.22
N LYS A 242 3.87 -28.94 13.85
CA LYS A 242 4.49 -28.75 15.18
C LYS A 242 3.67 -29.39 16.29
N GLU A 243 2.34 -29.35 16.19
CA GLU A 243 1.44 -29.91 17.21
C GLU A 243 1.26 -31.44 17.07
N ARG A 244 1.19 -31.95 15.84
CA ARG A 244 0.78 -33.34 15.55
C ARG A 244 1.86 -34.18 14.86
N GLY A 245 3.02 -33.59 14.56
CA GLY A 245 4.10 -34.27 13.85
C GLY A 245 3.86 -34.41 12.34
N ASN A 246 4.46 -35.43 11.72
CA ASN A 246 4.36 -35.64 10.27
C ASN A 246 3.06 -36.37 9.89
N ILE A 247 1.94 -35.66 9.91
CA ILE A 247 0.65 -36.14 9.40
C ILE A 247 0.42 -35.68 7.95
N PRO A 248 -0.37 -36.41 7.14
CA PRO A 248 -0.83 -35.93 5.84
C PRO A 248 -1.52 -34.58 5.98
N ILE A 249 -0.94 -33.55 5.39
CA ILE A 249 -1.48 -32.19 5.46
C ILE A 249 -2.63 -32.09 4.46
N ARG A 250 -3.86 -32.00 4.96
CA ARG A 250 -5.01 -31.62 4.12
C ARG A 250 -4.99 -30.13 3.84
N ARG A 251 -5.65 -29.71 2.75
CA ARG A 251 -5.94 -28.28 2.51
C ARG A 251 -7.13 -27.86 3.37
N PHE A 252 -7.07 -26.64 3.86
CA PHE A 252 -8.12 -26.01 4.65
C PHE A 252 -8.72 -24.88 3.83
N GLY A 253 -10.03 -24.87 3.72
CA GLY A 253 -10.74 -23.74 3.12
C GLY A 253 -10.46 -22.46 3.90
N PHE A 254 -10.53 -21.32 3.21
CA PHE A 254 -10.33 -20.01 3.85
C PHE A 254 -11.24 -19.83 5.09
N HIS A 255 -12.51 -20.21 4.97
CA HIS A 255 -13.49 -20.16 6.07
C HIS A 255 -13.07 -20.98 7.30
N GLU A 256 -12.43 -22.14 7.12
CA GLU A 256 -11.93 -22.97 8.22
C GLU A 256 -10.79 -22.26 8.94
N LEU A 257 -9.87 -21.65 8.20
CA LEU A 257 -8.77 -20.89 8.79
C LEU A 257 -9.27 -19.62 9.49
N THR A 258 -10.28 -18.95 8.93
CA THR A 258 -10.97 -17.85 9.61
C THR A 258 -11.56 -18.31 10.93
N HIS A 259 -12.23 -19.45 10.97
CA HIS A 259 -12.79 -20.01 12.20
C HIS A 259 -11.72 -20.27 13.27
N ILE A 260 -10.58 -20.85 12.87
CA ILE A 260 -9.49 -21.23 13.77
C ILE A 260 -8.74 -20.00 14.30
N TYR A 261 -8.41 -19.04 13.44
CA TYR A 261 -7.45 -17.96 13.76
C TYR A 261 -8.08 -16.59 13.95
N ALA A 262 -9.31 -16.40 13.48
CA ALA A 262 -9.98 -15.11 13.41
C ALA A 262 -11.49 -15.29 13.70
N ARG A 263 -11.81 -16.07 14.74
CA ARG A 263 -13.18 -16.56 15.05
C ARG A 263 -14.27 -15.49 15.03
N LYS A 264 -13.95 -14.26 15.46
CA LYS A 264 -14.87 -13.10 15.41
C LYS A 264 -15.44 -12.83 14.01
N TYR A 265 -14.69 -13.16 12.95
CA TYR A 265 -15.07 -12.92 11.56
C TYR A 265 -15.63 -14.18 10.87
N SER A 266 -15.65 -15.32 11.55
CA SER A 266 -16.08 -16.60 10.99
C SER A 266 -17.51 -16.58 10.48
N GLU A 267 -18.44 -16.09 11.31
CA GLU A 267 -19.87 -16.06 10.96
C GLU A 267 -20.14 -15.10 9.78
N PRO A 268 -19.65 -13.84 9.78
CA PRO A 268 -19.77 -12.97 8.61
C PRO A 268 -19.24 -13.59 7.31
N CYS A 269 -18.04 -14.21 7.34
CA CYS A 269 -17.45 -14.85 6.16
C CYS A 269 -18.26 -16.06 5.66
N VAL A 270 -18.87 -16.84 6.56
CA VAL A 270 -19.72 -17.97 6.16
C VAL A 270 -21.04 -17.47 5.60
N ASN A 271 -21.67 -16.49 6.25
CA ASN A 271 -22.96 -15.94 5.83
C ASN A 271 -22.88 -15.33 4.43
N ILE A 272 -21.83 -14.57 4.13
CA ILE A 272 -21.68 -13.96 2.80
C ILE A 272 -21.44 -15.00 1.71
N LYS A 273 -20.66 -16.05 1.99
CA LYS A 273 -20.45 -17.17 1.06
C LYS A 273 -21.72 -17.97 0.83
N PHE A 274 -22.56 -18.12 1.87
CA PHE A 274 -23.86 -18.76 1.74
C PHE A 274 -24.82 -17.94 0.86
N GLN A 275 -24.90 -16.63 1.09
CA GLN A 275 -25.70 -15.71 0.25
C GLN A 275 -25.21 -15.71 -1.21
N ALA A 276 -23.89 -15.70 -1.41
CA ALA A 276 -23.30 -15.74 -2.76
C ALA A 276 -23.48 -17.11 -3.43
N LYS A 277 -23.81 -18.18 -2.70
CA LYS A 277 -23.97 -19.52 -3.27
C LYS A 277 -25.05 -19.55 -4.36
N ASP A 278 -26.15 -18.83 -4.17
CA ASP A 278 -27.24 -18.78 -5.15
C ASP A 278 -26.80 -18.11 -6.45
N LEU A 279 -25.95 -17.08 -6.35
CA LEU A 279 -25.32 -16.44 -7.51
C LEU A 279 -24.43 -17.39 -8.31
N PHE A 280 -23.95 -18.48 -7.70
CA PHE A 280 -23.03 -19.43 -8.32
C PHE A 280 -23.72 -20.71 -8.86
N LYS A 281 -25.03 -20.91 -8.64
CA LYS A 281 -25.73 -22.16 -8.98
C LYS A 281 -26.04 -22.33 -10.47
N ASP A 282 -26.25 -21.25 -11.21
CA ASP A 282 -26.84 -21.32 -12.56
C ASP A 282 -25.84 -21.63 -13.69
N GLY A 283 -24.69 -22.24 -13.39
CA GLY A 283 -23.62 -22.48 -14.39
C GLY A 283 -22.95 -21.19 -14.91
N ASN A 284 -23.42 -20.03 -14.45
CA ASN A 284 -23.05 -18.71 -14.91
C ASN A 284 -22.06 -17.99 -13.98
N VAL A 285 -21.38 -18.75 -13.10
CA VAL A 285 -20.24 -18.29 -12.29
C VAL A 285 -19.23 -17.51 -13.14
N ARG A 286 -19.11 -17.89 -14.42
CA ARG A 286 -18.27 -17.21 -15.39
C ARG A 286 -18.73 -15.79 -15.70
N GLN A 287 -20.02 -15.56 -15.90
CA GLN A 287 -20.51 -14.24 -16.27
C GLN A 287 -20.59 -13.28 -15.08
N ILE A 288 -20.74 -13.79 -13.85
CA ILE A 288 -21.02 -12.89 -12.72
C ILE A 288 -19.82 -12.03 -12.30
N TRP A 289 -18.61 -12.57 -12.36
CA TRP A 289 -17.40 -11.80 -12.06
C TRP A 289 -17.06 -10.78 -13.17
N GLU A 290 -17.61 -10.97 -14.36
CA GLU A 290 -17.50 -10.04 -15.49
C GLU A 290 -18.65 -9.03 -15.57
N GLN A 291 -19.75 -9.24 -14.84
CA GLN A 291 -20.90 -8.34 -14.83
C GLN A 291 -20.56 -6.97 -14.22
N ARG A 292 -20.96 -5.89 -14.90
CA ARG A 292 -20.84 -4.52 -14.38
C ARG A 292 -22.19 -3.77 -14.39
N PRO A 293 -22.50 -2.95 -13.36
CA PRO A 293 -21.69 -2.69 -12.16
C PRO A 293 -21.52 -3.95 -11.29
N LEU A 294 -20.40 -4.04 -10.55
CA LEU A 294 -20.11 -5.21 -9.71
C LEU A 294 -21.21 -5.33 -8.63
N PRO A 295 -21.92 -6.46 -8.51
CA PRO A 295 -22.99 -6.60 -7.53
C PRO A 295 -22.49 -6.34 -6.09
N LYS A 296 -23.29 -5.62 -5.30
CA LYS A 296 -23.01 -5.31 -3.88
C LYS A 296 -22.55 -6.54 -3.08
N LEU A 297 -23.20 -7.68 -3.30
CA LEU A 297 -22.85 -8.92 -2.61
C LEU A 297 -21.43 -9.40 -2.97
N LEU A 298 -20.98 -9.22 -4.21
CA LEU A 298 -19.61 -9.54 -4.63
C LEU A 298 -18.59 -8.51 -4.13
N VAL A 299 -18.96 -7.22 -4.05
CA VAL A 299 -18.14 -6.19 -3.39
C VAL A 299 -17.88 -6.57 -1.94
N ASP A 300 -18.95 -6.90 -1.20
CA ASP A 300 -18.87 -7.26 0.21
C ASP A 300 -18.09 -8.58 0.41
N TYR A 301 -18.32 -9.58 -0.46
CA TYR A 301 -17.62 -10.85 -0.45
C TYR A 301 -16.11 -10.64 -0.61
N SER A 302 -15.72 -9.90 -1.66
CA SER A 302 -14.32 -9.68 -2.03
C SER A 302 -13.60 -8.83 -0.97
N SER A 303 -14.35 -7.94 -0.31
CA SER A 303 -13.81 -7.11 0.77
C SER A 303 -13.47 -7.93 1.99
N LEU A 304 -14.35 -8.86 2.41
CA LEU A 304 -14.09 -9.73 3.56
C LEU A 304 -12.95 -10.72 3.30
N ASP A 305 -12.92 -11.35 2.13
CA ASP A 305 -11.92 -12.37 1.81
C ASP A 305 -10.48 -11.82 1.85
N SER A 306 -10.27 -10.58 1.40
CA SER A 306 -8.97 -9.91 1.52
C SER A 306 -8.70 -9.32 2.93
N ALA A 307 -9.69 -8.77 3.62
CA ALA A 307 -9.50 -8.11 4.92
C ALA A 307 -9.17 -9.10 6.05
N VAL A 308 -9.82 -10.26 6.06
CA VAL A 308 -9.70 -11.25 7.15
C VAL A 308 -8.34 -11.99 7.15
N LEU A 309 -7.62 -11.94 6.03
CA LEU A 309 -6.24 -12.43 5.94
C LEU A 309 -5.32 -11.79 6.99
N LEU A 310 -5.46 -10.49 7.26
CA LEU A 310 -4.59 -9.77 8.19
C LEU A 310 -4.75 -10.25 9.64
N PRO A 311 -5.97 -10.36 10.22
CA PRO A 311 -6.17 -11.00 11.51
C PRO A 311 -5.63 -12.44 11.60
N ILE A 312 -5.84 -13.27 10.56
CA ILE A 312 -5.32 -14.65 10.53
C ILE A 312 -3.79 -14.63 10.64
N TYR A 313 -3.14 -13.81 9.81
CA TYR A 313 -1.69 -13.63 9.84
C TYR A 313 -1.19 -13.21 11.21
N TYR A 314 -1.83 -12.23 11.85
CA TYR A 314 -1.43 -11.76 13.17
C TYR A 314 -1.49 -12.86 14.23
N THR A 315 -2.54 -13.68 14.22
CA THR A 315 -2.65 -14.84 15.13
C THR A 315 -1.61 -15.91 14.84
N MET A 316 -1.27 -16.17 13.58
CA MET A 316 -0.25 -17.17 13.22
C MET A 316 1.17 -16.69 13.52
N LYS A 317 1.47 -15.43 13.26
CA LYS A 317 2.80 -14.81 13.41
C LYS A 317 3.31 -14.93 14.84
N THR A 318 2.44 -14.80 15.84
CA THR A 318 2.81 -14.94 17.26
C THR A 318 3.20 -16.37 17.63
N LYS A 319 2.76 -17.37 16.85
CA LYS A 319 3.05 -18.80 17.07
C LYS A 319 4.24 -19.32 16.25
N LEU A 320 4.64 -18.62 15.19
CA LEU A 320 5.70 -19.00 14.25
C LEU A 320 6.89 -18.02 14.28
N THR A 321 7.55 -17.93 15.43
CA THR A 321 8.56 -16.90 15.71
C THR A 321 10.00 -17.37 15.53
N SER A 322 10.26 -18.68 15.56
CA SER A 322 11.62 -19.22 15.56
C SER A 322 12.33 -19.02 14.22
N GLU A 323 13.67 -19.01 14.23
CA GLU A 323 14.45 -18.93 13.00
C GLU A 323 14.24 -20.14 12.08
N TYR A 324 13.94 -21.31 12.66
CA TYR A 324 13.54 -22.48 11.89
C TYR A 324 12.21 -22.23 11.14
N ASP A 325 11.20 -21.71 11.83
CA ASP A 325 9.88 -21.42 11.23
C ASP A 325 10.05 -20.44 10.06
N LYS A 326 10.78 -19.34 10.27
CA LYS A 326 11.06 -18.33 9.23
C LYS A 326 11.76 -18.93 8.02
N ARG A 327 12.79 -19.76 8.21
CA ARG A 327 13.49 -20.43 7.10
C ARG A 327 12.59 -21.41 6.36
N PHE A 328 11.80 -22.20 7.09
CA PHE A 328 10.87 -23.15 6.50
C PHE A 328 9.83 -22.45 5.64
N LEU A 329 9.18 -21.42 6.18
CA LEU A 329 8.17 -20.63 5.48
C LEU A 329 8.76 -19.96 4.23
N ARG A 330 9.91 -19.28 4.35
CA ARG A 330 10.59 -18.65 3.20
C ARG A 330 10.87 -19.65 2.07
N LYS A 331 11.33 -20.86 2.41
CA LYS A 331 11.56 -21.93 1.43
C LYS A 331 10.25 -22.33 0.74
N LYS A 332 9.18 -22.59 1.52
CA LYS A 332 7.89 -23.01 0.99
C LYS A 332 7.20 -21.95 0.14
N PHE A 333 7.25 -20.68 0.55
CA PHE A 333 6.74 -19.56 -0.25
C PHE A 333 7.50 -19.43 -1.58
N LYS A 334 8.83 -19.60 -1.57
CA LYS A 334 9.62 -19.56 -2.81
C LYS A 334 9.22 -20.69 -3.77
N GLU A 335 9.08 -21.92 -3.27
CA GLU A 335 8.62 -23.08 -4.06
C GLU A 335 7.22 -22.81 -4.66
N GLN A 336 6.31 -22.24 -3.87
CA GLN A 336 4.96 -21.88 -4.30
C GLN A 336 4.93 -20.83 -5.41
N LEU A 337 5.86 -19.87 -5.41
CA LEU A 337 5.93 -18.80 -6.39
C LEU A 337 6.73 -19.17 -7.67
N SER A 338 7.27 -20.39 -7.73
CA SER A 338 8.09 -20.83 -8.87
C SER A 338 7.63 -22.12 -9.55
N TYR A 339 6.74 -22.91 -8.95
CA TYR A 339 6.36 -24.24 -9.50
C TYR A 339 5.88 -24.22 -10.96
N PHE A 340 5.26 -23.12 -11.39
CA PHE A 340 4.71 -22.97 -12.74
C PHE A 340 5.73 -22.42 -13.76
N LYS A 341 6.89 -21.92 -13.31
CA LYS A 341 7.87 -21.26 -14.20
C LYS A 341 8.65 -22.25 -15.06
N ASP A 342 8.83 -23.47 -14.57
CA ASP A 342 9.57 -24.53 -15.28
C ASP A 342 8.70 -25.31 -16.28
N SER A 343 7.39 -25.04 -16.29
CA SER A 343 6.44 -25.58 -17.25
C SER A 343 6.66 -24.93 -18.62
N LYS A 344 7.59 -25.50 -19.42
CA LYS A 344 7.89 -25.06 -20.80
C LYS A 344 6.62 -24.60 -21.52
N ILE A 345 6.62 -23.35 -21.98
CA ILE A 345 5.58 -22.86 -22.88
C ILE A 345 5.78 -23.61 -24.20
N VAL A 346 5.02 -24.67 -24.42
CA VAL A 346 4.79 -25.17 -25.77
C VAL A 346 3.93 -24.09 -26.44
N GLN A 347 4.60 -23.15 -27.13
CA GLN A 347 3.93 -22.32 -28.11
C GLN A 347 3.47 -23.28 -29.22
N LYS A 348 2.15 -23.39 -29.40
CA LYS A 348 1.57 -23.94 -30.62
C LYS A 348 1.04 -22.79 -31.44
#